data_AF-A0A009R073-F1
#
_entry.id   AF-A0A009R073-F1
#
_cell.length_a   1.000
_cell.length_b   1.000
_cell.length_c   1.000
_cell.angle_alpha   90.00
_cell.angle_beta   90.00
_cell.angle_gamma   90.00
#
_symmetry.space_group_name_H-M   'P 1'
#
loop_
_entity.id
_entity.type
_entity.pdbx_description
1 polymer ?
#
loop_
_entity_poly.entity_id
_entity_poly.type
_entity_poly.pdbx_seq_one_letter_code
_entity_poly.pdbx_strand_id
1 'polypeptide(L)'
;MAERFGGQVMDTMDIENFTSVQKTQGPKFAAEMEAHVREYDVDIMNLQRVSKITGANQTANGLVAVELENGAKLESKTVILSTGARWREMNVPGEQEYRTRGVAYCPHCDGPLFKGKRVAVIGGGNSGVEAAIDLAGIVEHVTLVEFDTKLRADQVLQNKLHSLPNTT
;
A
#
# COMPACT_ATOMS: atom_id res chain seq x y z
N MET A 1 5.53 15.01 10.79
CA MET A 1 6.41 15.21 9.61
C MET A 1 6.17 14.09 8.60
N ALA A 2 6.32 14.36 7.29
CA ALA A 2 6.16 13.37 6.23
C ALA A 2 6.95 13.75 4.97
N GLU A 3 7.33 12.75 4.17
CA GLU A 3 7.92 12.96 2.82
C GLU A 3 6.89 13.61 1.89
N ARG A 4 5.64 13.12 1.93
CA ARG A 4 4.48 13.68 1.22
C ARG A 4 3.21 13.42 2.04
N PHE A 5 2.45 14.46 2.37
CA PHE A 5 1.15 14.28 3.04
C PHE A 5 0.23 13.41 2.19
N GLY A 6 -0.60 12.59 2.84
CA GLY A 6 -1.50 11.63 2.18
C GLY A 6 -0.85 10.28 1.84
N GLY A 7 0.47 10.17 1.71
CA GLY A 7 1.11 8.86 1.50
C GLY A 7 0.66 8.16 0.20
N GLN A 8 0.28 6.88 0.27
CA GLN A 8 -0.05 6.06 -0.90
C GLN A 8 -1.34 6.49 -1.61
N VAL A 9 -2.34 7.00 -0.88
CA VAL A 9 -3.64 7.35 -1.50
C VAL A 9 -3.50 8.47 -2.52
N MET A 10 -2.46 9.30 -2.44
CA MET A 10 -2.17 10.34 -3.43
C MET A 10 -1.94 9.78 -4.84
N ASP A 11 -1.53 8.51 -4.95
CA ASP A 11 -1.30 7.82 -6.24
C ASP A 11 -2.47 6.90 -6.61
N THR A 12 -3.58 6.96 -5.87
CA THR A 12 -4.81 6.20 -6.11
C THR A 12 -5.85 7.07 -6.77
N MET A 13 -6.60 6.52 -7.73
CA MET A 13 -7.77 7.18 -8.30
C MET A 13 -9.00 6.91 -7.44
N ASP A 14 -9.87 5.99 -7.85
CA ASP A 14 -11.13 5.74 -7.16
C ASP A 14 -10.92 4.98 -5.84
N ILE A 15 -11.59 5.44 -4.78
CA ILE A 15 -11.64 4.79 -3.47
C ILE A 15 -13.11 4.62 -3.09
N GLU A 16 -13.54 3.36 -2.94
CA GLU A 16 -14.95 2.99 -2.70
C GLU A 16 -15.12 2.16 -1.40
N ASN A 17 -14.05 2.04 -0.60
CA ASN A 17 -13.99 1.22 0.60
C ASN A 17 -13.65 2.02 1.88
N PHE A 18 -13.74 3.34 1.85
CA PHE A 18 -13.63 4.17 3.05
C PHE A 18 -15.01 4.31 3.70
N THR A 19 -15.22 3.62 4.83
CA THR A 19 -16.52 3.58 5.53
C THR A 19 -17.13 4.97 5.68
N SER A 20 -18.45 5.08 5.44
CA SER A 20 -19.25 6.32 5.37
C SER A 20 -19.09 7.17 4.10
N VAL A 21 -18.08 6.91 3.26
CA VAL A 21 -17.86 7.59 1.98
C VAL A 21 -18.09 6.60 0.84
N GLN A 22 -19.16 6.79 0.08
CA GLN A 22 -19.52 5.89 -1.02
C GLN A 22 -18.44 5.85 -2.12
N LYS A 23 -17.91 7.01 -2.49
CA LYS A 23 -16.84 7.15 -3.48
C LYS A 23 -16.07 8.44 -3.25
N THR A 24 -14.76 8.37 -3.31
CA THR A 24 -13.86 9.53 -3.36
C THR A 24 -12.67 9.25 -4.26
N GLN A 25 -11.78 10.22 -4.39
CA GLN A 25 -10.52 10.08 -5.11
C GLN A 25 -9.34 10.37 -4.20
N GLY A 26 -8.23 9.68 -4.44
CA GLY A 26 -7.02 9.77 -3.64
C GLY A 26 -6.57 11.20 -3.27
N PRO A 27 -6.32 12.09 -4.25
CA PRO A 27 -5.92 13.47 -3.97
C PRO A 27 -6.95 14.26 -3.18
N LYS A 28 -8.25 14.06 -3.45
CA LYS A 28 -9.34 14.72 -2.70
C LYS A 28 -9.35 14.25 -1.25
N PHE A 29 -9.29 12.94 -1.03
CA PHE A 29 -9.27 12.32 0.28
C PHE A 29 -8.08 12.77 1.12
N ALA A 30 -6.88 12.84 0.52
CA ALA A 30 -5.69 13.34 1.19
C ALA A 30 -5.82 14.82 1.60
N ALA A 31 -6.40 15.66 0.74
CA ALA A 31 -6.66 17.07 1.04
C ALA A 31 -7.70 17.24 2.18
N GLU A 32 -8.76 16.43 2.18
CA GLU A 32 -9.76 16.42 3.26
C GLU A 32 -9.15 15.96 4.60
N MET A 33 -8.26 14.97 4.58
CA MET A 33 -7.50 14.58 5.77
C MET A 33 -6.56 15.68 6.26
N GLU A 34 -5.88 16.38 5.36
CA GLU A 34 -5.01 17.50 5.73
C GLU A 34 -5.82 18.64 6.37
N ALA A 35 -6.98 18.97 5.79
CA ALA A 35 -7.88 19.98 6.34
C ALA A 35 -8.33 19.62 7.77
N HIS A 36 -8.68 18.36 8.01
CA HIS A 36 -9.08 17.89 9.35
C HIS A 36 -7.91 18.00 10.35
N VAL A 37 -6.67 17.64 9.97
CA VAL A 37 -5.51 17.80 10.86
C VAL A 37 -5.27 19.28 11.19
N ARG A 38 -5.47 20.17 10.22
CA ARG A 38 -5.29 21.62 10.38
C ARG A 38 -6.33 22.31 11.28
N GLU A 39 -7.43 21.64 11.63
CA GLU A 39 -8.35 22.15 12.67
C GLU A 39 -7.73 22.10 14.07
N TYR A 40 -6.64 21.36 14.24
CA TYR A 40 -5.90 21.24 15.50
C TYR A 40 -4.54 21.92 15.42
N ASP A 41 -3.96 22.19 16.58
CA ASP A 41 -2.62 22.77 16.73
C ASP A 41 -1.53 21.70 16.48
N VAL A 42 -1.44 21.25 15.22
CA VAL A 42 -0.48 20.25 14.75
C VAL A 42 0.49 20.91 13.79
N ASP A 43 1.78 20.85 14.10
CA ASP A 43 2.83 21.27 13.18
C ASP A 43 3.04 20.24 12.05
N ILE A 44 2.49 20.54 10.88
CA ILE A 44 2.61 19.70 9.68
C ILE A 44 3.88 20.06 8.91
N MET A 45 4.95 19.30 9.17
CA MET A 45 6.19 19.38 8.41
C MET A 45 6.17 18.46 7.18
N ASN A 46 5.94 19.02 5.99
CA ASN A 46 5.99 18.29 4.71
C ASN A 46 7.39 18.31 4.07
N LEU A 47 7.61 17.42 3.10
CA LEU A 47 8.86 17.28 2.34
C LEU A 47 10.07 16.98 3.26
N GLN A 48 9.84 16.22 4.33
CA GLN A 48 10.87 15.81 5.28
C GLN A 48 11.02 14.29 5.28
N ARG A 49 12.27 13.81 5.29
CA ARG A 49 12.59 12.39 5.45
C ARG A 49 13.49 12.18 6.64
N VAL A 50 13.12 11.23 7.50
CA VAL A 50 13.91 10.84 8.66
C VAL A 50 14.99 9.87 8.19
N SER A 51 16.26 10.20 8.47
CA SER A 51 17.42 9.35 8.18
C SER A 51 17.76 8.45 9.37
N LYS A 52 17.53 8.93 10.60
CA LYS A 52 17.89 8.20 11.82
C LYS A 52 17.00 8.58 13.00
N ILE A 53 16.73 7.60 13.86
CA ILE A 53 16.08 7.79 15.16
C ILE A 53 17.01 7.22 16.24
N THR A 54 17.24 8.00 17.29
CA THR A 54 18.02 7.61 18.48
C THR A 54 17.08 7.57 19.68
N GLY A 55 17.03 6.43 20.38
CA GLY A 55 16.11 6.24 21.50
C GLY A 55 16.44 7.13 22.69
N ALA A 56 15.43 7.46 23.51
CA ALA A 56 15.59 8.36 24.66
C ALA A 56 16.68 7.90 25.64
N ASN A 57 16.81 6.59 25.88
CA ASN A 57 17.84 5.98 26.72
C ASN A 57 19.27 6.11 26.17
N GLN A 58 19.43 6.53 24.92
CA GLN A 58 20.71 6.74 24.24
C GLN A 58 21.08 8.22 24.14
N THR A 59 20.24 9.12 24.68
CA THR A 59 20.45 10.57 24.66
C THR A 59 20.69 11.10 26.07
N ALA A 60 21.49 12.16 26.20
CA ALA A 60 21.82 12.74 27.50
C ALA A 60 20.64 13.48 28.16
N ASN A 61 19.71 14.01 27.36
CA ASN A 61 18.53 14.74 27.82
C ASN A 61 17.31 13.84 28.02
N GLY A 62 17.41 12.53 27.73
CA GLY A 62 16.32 11.58 27.89
C GLY A 62 15.17 11.77 26.89
N LEU A 63 15.41 12.42 25.75
CA LEU A 63 14.43 12.60 24.67
C LEU A 63 14.78 11.76 23.45
N VAL A 64 13.78 11.31 22.70
CA VAL A 64 14.02 10.66 21.41
C VAL A 64 14.51 11.72 20.42
N ALA A 65 15.67 11.48 19.80
CA ALA A 65 16.23 12.36 18.78
C ALA A 65 15.93 11.81 17.38
N VAL A 66 15.45 12.67 16.49
CA VAL A 66 15.08 12.38 15.10
C VAL A 66 15.94 13.23 14.19
N GLU A 67 16.74 12.59 13.34
CA GLU A 67 17.60 13.25 12.35
C GLU A 67 16.95 13.18 10.98
N LEU A 68 16.90 14.32 10.29
CA LEU A 68 16.34 14.44 8.95
C LEU A 68 17.46 14.35 7.90
N GLU A 69 17.13 13.95 6.67
CA GLU A 69 18.09 13.88 5.55
C GLU A 69 18.73 15.25 5.22
N ASN A 70 18.03 16.35 5.52
CA ASN A 70 18.58 17.71 5.36
C ASN A 70 19.49 18.17 6.52
N GLY A 71 19.78 17.29 7.49
CA GLY A 71 20.64 17.57 8.63
C GLY A 71 19.95 18.22 9.83
N ALA A 72 18.66 18.58 9.71
CA ALA A 72 17.90 19.09 10.86
C ALA A 72 17.68 17.99 11.91
N LYS A 73 17.55 18.40 13.17
CA LYS A 73 17.31 17.51 14.30
C LYS A 73 16.09 17.97 15.07
N LEU A 74 15.25 17.00 15.41
CA LEU A 74 14.05 17.19 16.21
C LEU A 74 14.15 16.31 17.45
N GLU A 75 13.56 16.76 18.55
CA GLU A 75 13.51 16.03 19.81
C GLU A 75 12.07 15.88 20.28
N SER A 76 11.76 14.73 20.86
CA SER A 76 10.42 14.44 21.37
C SER A 76 10.47 13.46 22.53
N LYS A 77 9.44 13.48 23.38
CA LYS A 77 9.30 12.46 24.44
C LYS A 77 8.88 11.10 23.85
N THR A 78 8.21 11.11 22.71
CA THR A 78 7.60 9.93 22.11
C THR A 78 7.55 10.09 20.60
N VAL A 79 7.78 8.99 19.89
CA VAL A 79 7.69 8.91 18.43
C VAL A 79 6.66 7.86 18.03
N ILE A 80 5.81 8.21 17.06
CA ILE A 80 4.88 7.29 16.40
C ILE A 80 5.40 7.06 14.98
N LEU A 81 5.66 5.81 14.63
CA LEU A 81 6.11 5.43 13.28
C LEU A 81 4.91 5.02 12.43
N SER A 82 4.65 5.80 11.39
CA SER A 82 3.55 5.57 10.43
C SER A 82 4.01 5.76 8.98
N THR A 83 5.23 5.32 8.67
CA THR A 83 5.91 5.56 7.37
C THR A 83 5.33 4.77 6.19
N GLY A 84 4.35 3.89 6.45
CA GLY A 84 3.75 3.04 5.44
C GLY A 84 4.72 2.00 4.86
N ALA A 85 4.39 1.54 3.65
CA ALA A 85 5.18 0.59 2.87
C ALA A 85 5.20 1.02 1.40
N ARG A 86 5.95 0.29 0.56
CA ARG A 86 5.87 0.44 -0.91
C ARG A 86 5.64 -0.94 -1.50
N TRP A 87 4.71 -1.02 -2.46
CA TRP A 87 4.54 -2.22 -3.27
C TRP A 87 5.79 -2.43 -4.12
N ARG A 88 6.20 -3.69 -4.29
CA ARG A 88 7.25 -4.04 -5.21
C ARG A 88 6.68 -4.01 -6.62
N GLU A 89 7.27 -3.19 -7.47
CA GLU A 89 6.91 -3.08 -8.87
C GLU A 89 7.56 -4.20 -9.69
N MET A 90 6.94 -4.56 -10.82
CA MET A 90 7.49 -5.53 -11.76
C MET A 90 8.71 -4.98 -12.51
N ASN A 91 8.78 -3.66 -12.66
CA ASN A 91 9.79 -2.92 -13.42
C ASN A 91 9.84 -3.34 -14.90
N VAL A 92 8.67 -3.49 -15.52
CA VAL A 92 8.53 -3.86 -16.94
C VAL A 92 7.94 -2.72 -17.77
N PRO A 93 8.23 -2.66 -19.09
CA PRO A 93 7.60 -1.69 -19.98
C PRO A 93 6.07 -1.75 -19.89
N GLY A 94 5.44 -0.57 -19.79
CA GLY A 94 3.99 -0.43 -19.68
C GLY A 94 3.44 -0.43 -18.25
N GLU A 95 4.16 -0.92 -17.23
CA GLU A 95 3.64 -0.98 -15.85
C GLU A 95 3.19 0.41 -15.35
N GLN A 96 4.03 1.43 -15.53
CA GLN A 96 3.71 2.79 -15.11
C GLN A 96 2.62 3.44 -15.98
N GLU A 97 2.56 3.12 -17.27
CA GLU A 97 1.55 3.66 -18.20
C GLU A 97 0.15 3.16 -17.88
N TYR A 98 0.02 1.89 -17.50
CA TYR A 98 -1.25 1.23 -17.19
C TYR A 98 -1.60 1.25 -15.70
N ARG A 99 -0.78 1.89 -14.85
CA ARG A 99 -1.09 2.10 -13.44
C ARG A 99 -2.42 2.86 -13.31
N THR A 100 -3.33 2.36 -12.46
CA THR A 100 -4.72 2.85 -12.31
C THR A 100 -5.61 2.67 -13.56
N ARG A 101 -5.14 1.97 -14.60
CA ARG A 101 -5.86 1.69 -15.86
C ARG A 101 -5.82 0.22 -16.24
N GLY A 102 -5.63 -0.66 -15.26
CA GLY A 102 -5.51 -2.11 -15.45
C GLY A 102 -4.43 -2.73 -14.58
N VAL A 103 -3.34 -1.99 -14.30
CA VAL A 103 -2.34 -2.39 -13.30
C VAL A 103 -2.78 -1.87 -11.93
N ALA A 104 -3.00 -2.82 -11.02
CA ALA A 104 -3.48 -2.62 -9.66
C ALA A 104 -2.60 -3.40 -8.67
N TYR A 105 -2.42 -2.87 -7.47
CA TYR A 105 -1.58 -3.47 -6.42
C TYR A 105 -2.40 -4.03 -5.24
N CYS A 106 -3.71 -3.73 -5.18
CA CYS A 106 -4.58 -4.11 -4.08
C CYS A 106 -5.81 -4.88 -4.61
N PRO A 107 -5.88 -6.21 -4.46
CA PRO A 107 -7.03 -6.99 -4.94
C PRO A 107 -8.35 -6.58 -4.26
N HIS A 108 -8.31 -6.27 -2.97
CA HIS A 108 -9.48 -5.84 -2.20
C HIS A 108 -10.03 -4.49 -2.66
N CYS A 109 -9.18 -3.64 -3.22
CA CYS A 109 -9.53 -2.28 -3.64
C CYS A 109 -10.17 -2.31 -5.03
N ASP A 110 -9.52 -2.99 -5.98
CA ASP A 110 -9.87 -2.90 -7.39
C ASP A 110 -10.63 -4.15 -7.91
N GLY A 111 -10.62 -5.26 -7.16
CA GLY A 111 -11.22 -6.55 -7.58
C GLY A 111 -12.65 -6.45 -8.11
N PRO A 112 -13.58 -5.73 -7.43
CA PRO A 112 -14.94 -5.54 -7.92
C PRO A 112 -15.05 -4.91 -9.32
N LEU A 113 -14.07 -4.10 -9.73
CA LEU A 113 -14.05 -3.42 -11.03
C LEU A 113 -13.77 -4.39 -12.19
N PHE A 114 -13.22 -5.58 -11.90
CA PHE A 114 -12.85 -6.59 -12.90
C PHE A 114 -13.89 -7.72 -13.04
N LYS A 115 -15.13 -7.51 -12.57
CA LYS A 115 -16.21 -8.50 -12.70
C LYS A 115 -16.39 -8.93 -14.16
N GLY A 116 -16.36 -10.25 -14.39
CA GLY A 116 -16.47 -10.85 -15.72
C GLY A 116 -15.31 -10.54 -16.67
N LYS A 117 -14.17 -10.08 -16.16
CA LYS A 117 -12.93 -9.90 -16.93
C LYS A 117 -11.93 -11.01 -16.61
N ARG A 118 -10.90 -11.12 -17.43
CA ARG A 118 -9.75 -11.99 -17.16
C ARG A 118 -8.64 -11.15 -16.54
N VAL A 119 -8.04 -11.64 -15.47
CA VAL A 119 -7.00 -10.92 -14.71
C VAL A 119 -5.77 -11.80 -14.50
N ALA A 120 -4.62 -11.16 -14.25
CA ALA A 120 -3.41 -11.84 -13.84
C ALA A 120 -2.98 -11.37 -12.45
N VAL A 121 -2.47 -12.29 -11.63
CA VAL A 121 -1.87 -12.00 -10.33
C VAL A 121 -0.39 -12.34 -10.39
N ILE A 122 0.45 -11.42 -9.97
CA ILE A 122 1.91 -11.54 -10.07
C ILE A 122 2.50 -11.82 -8.69
N GLY A 123 3.16 -12.98 -8.56
CA GLY A 123 3.74 -13.50 -7.32
C GLY A 123 2.91 -14.63 -6.72
N GLY A 124 3.57 -15.71 -6.32
CA GLY A 124 3.00 -16.94 -5.76
C GLY A 124 3.36 -17.21 -4.30
N GLY A 125 3.66 -16.16 -3.53
CA GLY A 125 3.63 -16.20 -2.06
C GLY A 125 2.19 -16.10 -1.53
N ASN A 126 2.00 -16.13 -0.20
CA ASN A 126 0.66 -16.09 0.42
C ASN A 126 -0.21 -14.96 -0.12
N SER A 127 0.30 -13.72 -0.14
CA SER A 127 -0.49 -12.57 -0.60
C SER A 127 -0.97 -12.69 -2.05
N GLY A 128 -0.16 -13.26 -2.94
CA GLY A 128 -0.55 -13.42 -4.34
C GLY A 128 -1.51 -14.59 -4.55
N VAL A 129 -1.29 -15.72 -3.86
CA VAL A 129 -2.21 -16.85 -3.93
C VAL A 129 -3.57 -16.53 -3.31
N GLU A 130 -3.60 -15.84 -2.17
CA GLU A 130 -4.83 -15.33 -1.55
C GLU A 130 -5.56 -14.35 -2.48
N ALA A 131 -4.82 -13.41 -3.09
CA ALA A 131 -5.39 -12.47 -4.06
C ALA A 131 -6.03 -13.21 -5.26
N ALA A 132 -5.37 -14.26 -5.76
CA ALA A 132 -5.92 -15.05 -6.86
C ALA A 132 -7.18 -15.83 -6.46
N ILE A 133 -7.20 -16.39 -5.24
CA ILE A 133 -8.39 -17.07 -4.69
C ILE A 133 -9.55 -16.09 -4.52
N ASP A 134 -9.30 -14.90 -4.00
CA ASP A 134 -10.31 -13.85 -3.80
C ASP A 134 -10.89 -13.39 -5.14
N LEU A 135 -10.01 -13.01 -6.08
CA LEU A 135 -10.41 -12.57 -7.42
C LEU A 135 -11.16 -13.64 -8.20
N ALA A 136 -10.81 -14.93 -8.05
CA ALA A 136 -11.49 -16.03 -8.72
C ALA A 136 -12.99 -16.13 -8.38
N GLY A 137 -13.43 -15.57 -7.24
CA GLY A 137 -14.85 -15.47 -6.88
C GLY A 137 -15.60 -14.33 -7.59
N ILE A 138 -14.89 -13.41 -8.24
CA ILE A 138 -15.43 -12.16 -8.80
C ILE A 138 -15.29 -12.12 -10.33
N VAL A 139 -14.15 -12.58 -10.84
CA VAL A 139 -13.70 -12.41 -12.22
C VAL A 139 -13.97 -13.66 -13.07
N GLU A 140 -13.86 -13.55 -14.40
CA GLU A 140 -14.05 -14.69 -15.31
C GLU A 140 -12.95 -15.73 -15.15
N HIS A 141 -11.69 -15.27 -15.07
CA HIS A 141 -10.52 -16.14 -14.97
C HIS A 141 -9.33 -15.42 -14.33
N VAL A 142 -8.57 -16.12 -13.50
CA VAL A 142 -7.31 -15.64 -12.91
C VAL A 142 -6.15 -16.45 -13.43
N THR A 143 -5.09 -15.78 -13.90
CA THR A 143 -3.80 -16.42 -14.18
C THR A 143 -2.78 -15.96 -13.14
N LEU A 144 -2.25 -16.88 -12.34
CA LEU A 144 -1.21 -16.56 -11.37
C LEU A 144 0.18 -16.82 -11.98
N VAL A 145 1.03 -15.80 -11.95
CA VAL A 145 2.39 -15.87 -12.49
C VAL A 145 3.38 -15.84 -11.33
N GLU A 146 4.08 -16.94 -11.13
CA GLU A 146 5.20 -17.04 -10.19
C GLU A 146 6.53 -16.95 -10.96
N PHE A 147 7.49 -16.21 -10.38
CA PHE A 147 8.82 -16.05 -10.96
C PHE A 147 9.69 -17.29 -10.73
N ASP A 148 9.56 -17.90 -9.55
CA ASP A 148 10.23 -19.15 -9.20
C ASP A 148 9.57 -20.35 -9.92
N THR A 149 10.21 -21.50 -9.81
CA THR A 149 9.74 -22.79 -10.33
C THR A 149 8.58 -23.41 -9.53
N LYS A 150 8.24 -22.83 -8.37
CA LYS A 150 7.19 -23.31 -7.47
C LYS A 150 6.57 -22.17 -6.69
N LEU A 151 5.29 -22.34 -6.33
CA LEU A 151 4.61 -21.44 -5.41
C LEU A 151 5.26 -21.54 -4.02
N ARG A 152 5.38 -20.38 -3.37
CA ARG A 152 5.90 -20.23 -2.00
C ARG A 152 4.81 -20.07 -0.95
N ALA A 153 3.55 -19.98 -1.38
CA ALA A 153 2.43 -19.89 -0.47
C ALA A 153 2.25 -21.15 0.37
N ASP A 154 1.53 -21.05 1.48
CA ASP A 154 1.20 -22.20 2.31
C ASP A 154 0.45 -23.26 1.50
N GLN A 155 0.74 -24.55 1.76
CA GLN A 155 0.18 -25.65 0.99
C GLN A 155 -1.35 -25.66 0.96
N VAL A 156 -1.99 -25.21 2.05
CA VAL A 156 -3.46 -25.09 2.12
C VAL A 156 -4.00 -24.10 1.09
N LEU A 157 -3.29 -22.98 0.87
CA LEU A 157 -3.64 -21.96 -0.11
C LEU A 157 -3.39 -22.48 -1.52
N GLN A 158 -2.27 -23.16 -1.77
CA GLN A 158 -2.00 -23.78 -3.07
C GLN A 158 -3.06 -24.82 -3.43
N ASN A 159 -3.43 -25.69 -2.48
CA ASN A 159 -4.48 -26.69 -2.67
C ASN A 159 -5.83 -26.03 -2.98
N LYS A 160 -6.15 -24.94 -2.26
CA LYS A 160 -7.37 -24.18 -2.50
C LYS A 160 -7.35 -23.55 -3.90
N LEU A 161 -6.25 -22.91 -4.30
CA LEU A 161 -6.08 -22.33 -5.63
C LEU A 161 -6.30 -23.39 -6.71
N HIS A 162 -5.61 -24.53 -6.64
CA HIS A 162 -5.74 -25.61 -7.61
C HIS A 162 -7.14 -26.27 -7.66
N SER A 163 -7.94 -26.12 -6.61
CA SER A 163 -9.33 -26.60 -6.60
C SER A 163 -10.30 -25.70 -7.37
N LEU A 164 -9.90 -24.47 -7.72
CA LEU A 164 -10.74 -23.51 -8.41
C LEU A 164 -10.72 -23.76 -9.92
N PRO A 165 -11.89 -23.83 -10.59
CA PRO A 165 -11.97 -24.21 -12.00
C PRO A 165 -11.53 -23.10 -12.97
N ASN A 166 -11.39 -21.86 -12.49
CA ASN A 166 -11.10 -20.67 -13.29
C ASN A 166 -9.75 -20.02 -12.92
N THR A 167 -8.83 -20.80 -12.35
CA THR A 167 -7.46 -20.37 -12.05
C THR A 167 -6.46 -21.19 -12.83
N THR A 168 -5.42 -20.56 -13.36
CA THR A 168 -4.26 -21.23 -13.98
C THR A 168 -2.96 -20.69 -13.42
#